data_AF-A0A955FB10-F1
#
_entry.id   AF-A0A955FB10-F1
#
_cell.length_a   1.000
_cell.length_b   1.000
_cell.length_c   1.000
_cell.angle_alpha   90.00
_cell.angle_beta   90.00
_cell.angle_gamma   90.00
#
_symmetry.space_group_name_H-M   'P 1'
#
loop_
_entity.id
_entity.type
_entity.pdbx_description
1 polymer ?
#
loop_
_entity_poly.entity_id
_entity_poly.type
_entity_poly.pdbx_seq_one_letter_code
_entity_poly.pdbx_strand_id
1 'polypeptide(L)'
;MSQTFFFYDLETSGLSGRHDRIMQFAGQRTDMDLNPIGDPVNVLVALNDDTLPSPDALMVTGITPQQTVADGYTEAQFAQLLLEEVFTEDTIAVGFNNIRFDDEFVRHLFWRNFRDPYEWSWRDGRSRWDLLDVVRMTRALRPDGIQWPVVDGKATNRLELITKENGIDHMKAHDALSDVEALIDVTRLIRDKQPQLYEYLLKMRDKKEVQRLVNLDNKQPFVYTSGRFDAEYHKTTVAFPLTAGKNGNVVVYDLRIDPTPFINLDSKELAKKMYATWEERQAEGFVGLPTKELQYNRAPAVAPLGVLEQGDGWNRISIDKETVEKHKSILLGA
;
A
#
# COMPACT_ATOMS: atom_id res chain seq x y z
N MET A 1 -20.86 -0.68 -16.89
CA MET A 1 -21.55 -1.40 -15.79
C MET A 1 -21.50 -0.50 -14.55
N SER A 2 -22.03 -0.88 -13.39
CA SER A 2 -21.68 -0.17 -12.15
C SER A 2 -20.24 -0.53 -11.77
N GLN A 3 -19.52 0.42 -11.16
CA GLN A 3 -18.18 0.16 -10.61
C GLN A 3 -18.22 -0.98 -9.58
N THR A 4 -17.22 -1.85 -9.59
CA THR A 4 -17.10 -3.01 -8.67
C THR A 4 -15.70 -3.04 -8.05
N PHE A 5 -15.56 -3.73 -6.93
CA PHE A 5 -14.24 -4.11 -6.42
C PHE A 5 -13.89 -5.53 -6.88
N PHE A 6 -12.61 -5.79 -7.07
CA PHE A 6 -12.08 -7.13 -7.14
C PHE A 6 -10.96 -7.25 -6.11
N PHE A 7 -11.24 -7.95 -5.02
CA PHE A 7 -10.27 -8.24 -3.97
C PHE A 7 -9.45 -9.45 -4.37
N TYR A 8 -8.12 -9.39 -4.24
CA TYR A 8 -7.27 -10.50 -4.62
C TYR A 8 -5.98 -10.55 -3.80
N ASP A 9 -5.38 -11.74 -3.79
CA ASP A 9 -4.10 -12.04 -3.16
C ASP A 9 -3.34 -13.10 -3.98
N LEU A 10 -2.01 -13.11 -3.88
CA LEU A 10 -1.14 -14.04 -4.59
C LEU A 10 -0.26 -14.84 -3.63
N GLU A 11 -0.22 -16.15 -3.84
CA GLU A 11 0.88 -16.97 -3.33
C GLU A 11 1.93 -17.13 -4.42
N THR A 12 3.20 -16.88 -4.09
CA THR A 12 4.28 -16.73 -5.07
C THR A 12 5.47 -17.60 -4.73
N SER A 13 6.30 -17.89 -5.74
CA SER A 13 7.50 -18.71 -5.59
C SER A 13 8.65 -18.00 -4.87
N GLY A 14 8.49 -16.72 -4.51
CA GLY A 14 9.53 -15.87 -3.92
C GLY A 14 9.08 -14.42 -3.84
N LEU A 15 9.98 -13.50 -3.46
CA LEU A 15 9.61 -12.11 -3.16
C LEU A 15 9.77 -11.12 -4.32
N SER A 16 10.38 -11.54 -5.43
CA SER A 16 10.69 -10.70 -6.56
C SER A 16 9.65 -10.83 -7.66
N GLY A 17 8.75 -9.85 -7.80
CA GLY A 17 7.78 -9.85 -8.91
C GLY A 17 8.41 -9.95 -10.31
N ARG A 18 9.69 -9.57 -10.45
CA ARG A 18 10.45 -9.68 -11.70
C ARG A 18 10.96 -11.09 -11.98
N HIS A 19 11.49 -11.77 -10.96
CA HIS A 19 12.25 -13.01 -11.12
C HIS A 19 11.47 -14.25 -10.70
N ASP A 20 10.58 -14.13 -9.74
CA ASP A 20 9.73 -15.19 -9.21
C ASP A 20 8.42 -15.31 -10.01
N ARG A 21 7.61 -16.32 -9.70
CA ARG A 21 6.35 -16.64 -10.39
C ARG A 21 5.18 -16.68 -9.41
N ILE A 22 4.00 -16.42 -9.94
CA ILE A 22 2.74 -16.64 -9.22
C ILE A 22 2.51 -18.16 -9.19
N MET A 23 2.12 -18.69 -8.03
CA MET A 23 1.81 -20.11 -7.82
C MET A 23 0.31 -20.32 -7.58
N GLN A 24 -0.34 -19.37 -6.91
CA GLN A 24 -1.79 -19.32 -6.73
C GLN A 24 -2.28 -17.89 -6.91
N PHE A 25 -3.48 -17.76 -7.45
CA PHE A 25 -4.26 -16.55 -7.45
C PHE A 25 -5.61 -16.86 -6.81
N ALA A 26 -6.00 -16.04 -5.83
CA ALA A 26 -7.37 -16.04 -5.36
C ALA A 26 -7.96 -14.64 -5.38
N GLY A 27 -9.28 -14.57 -5.54
CA GLY A 27 -9.97 -13.31 -5.47
C GLY A 27 -11.49 -13.42 -5.54
N GLN A 28 -12.16 -12.35 -5.11
CA GLN A 28 -13.60 -12.25 -5.07
C GLN A 28 -14.02 -10.87 -5.57
N ARG A 29 -14.93 -10.85 -6.54
CA ARG A 29 -15.60 -9.63 -6.98
C ARG A 29 -16.69 -9.25 -5.98
N THR A 30 -16.84 -7.95 -5.72
CA THR A 30 -17.93 -7.42 -4.91
C THR A 30 -18.55 -6.18 -5.55
N ASP A 31 -19.78 -5.87 -5.17
CA ASP A 31 -20.36 -4.54 -5.43
C ASP A 31 -19.69 -3.47 -4.55
N MET A 32 -20.08 -2.22 -4.72
CA MET A 32 -19.56 -1.11 -3.89
C MET A 32 -20.00 -1.20 -2.42
N ASP A 33 -21.00 -2.01 -2.11
CA ASP A 33 -21.47 -2.31 -0.75
C ASP A 33 -20.78 -3.56 -0.15
N LEU A 34 -19.71 -4.04 -0.80
CA LEU A 34 -18.89 -5.17 -0.36
C LEU A 34 -19.67 -6.49 -0.27
N ASN A 35 -20.74 -6.64 -1.04
CA ASN A 35 -21.45 -7.91 -1.20
C ASN A 35 -20.80 -8.70 -2.35
N PRO A 36 -20.48 -9.99 -2.16
CA PRO A 36 -19.92 -10.84 -3.22
C PRO A 36 -20.79 -10.89 -4.48
N ILE A 37 -20.15 -10.83 -5.64
CA ILE A 37 -20.75 -11.01 -6.98
C ILE A 37 -20.10 -12.21 -7.64
N GLY A 38 -20.91 -13.22 -7.97
CA GLY A 38 -20.43 -14.45 -8.60
C GLY A 38 -19.55 -15.29 -7.68
N ASP A 39 -18.99 -16.36 -8.24
CA ASP A 39 -18.12 -17.27 -7.52
C ASP A 39 -16.71 -16.70 -7.37
N PRO A 40 -15.99 -17.04 -6.28
CA PRO A 40 -14.59 -16.66 -6.14
C PRO A 40 -13.73 -17.34 -7.20
N VAL A 41 -12.69 -16.64 -7.62
CA VAL A 41 -11.61 -17.21 -8.43
C VAL A 41 -10.58 -17.77 -7.45
N ASN A 42 -10.22 -19.05 -7.58
CA ASN A 42 -9.12 -19.65 -6.81
C ASN A 42 -8.43 -20.69 -7.71
N VAL A 43 -7.27 -20.32 -8.25
CA VAL A 43 -6.59 -21.12 -9.28
C VAL A 43 -5.10 -21.22 -8.98
N LEU A 44 -4.53 -22.38 -9.28
CA LEU A 44 -3.09 -22.55 -9.32
C LEU A 44 -2.53 -22.10 -10.68
N VAL A 45 -1.27 -21.68 -10.67
CA VAL A 45 -0.53 -21.30 -11.88
C VAL A 45 0.70 -22.19 -11.99
N ALA A 46 0.75 -22.97 -13.06
CA ALA A 46 1.82 -23.93 -13.30
C ALA A 46 3.17 -23.24 -13.38
N LEU A 47 4.13 -23.72 -12.57
CA LEU A 47 5.50 -23.27 -12.64
C LEU A 47 6.16 -23.86 -13.89
N ASN A 48 6.89 -23.02 -14.62
CA ASN A 48 7.71 -23.46 -15.74
C ASN A 48 8.90 -24.29 -15.24
N ASP A 49 9.45 -25.13 -16.12
CA ASP A 49 10.59 -26.02 -15.84
C ASP A 49 11.92 -25.29 -15.55
N ASP A 50 11.96 -23.99 -15.79
CA ASP A 50 13.09 -23.09 -15.50
C ASP A 50 12.98 -22.37 -14.14
N THR A 51 11.93 -22.62 -13.37
CA THR A 51 11.64 -21.90 -12.12
C THR A 51 11.91 -22.78 -10.89
N LEU A 52 12.87 -22.37 -10.07
CA LEU A 52 13.12 -22.97 -8.76
C LEU A 52 12.55 -22.06 -7.66
N PRO A 53 11.50 -22.46 -6.93
CA PRO A 53 10.92 -21.62 -5.88
C PRO A 53 11.84 -21.50 -4.66
N SER A 54 11.70 -20.39 -3.95
CA SER A 54 12.29 -20.19 -2.63
C SER A 54 11.72 -21.22 -1.63
N PRO A 55 12.57 -21.96 -0.90
CA PRO A 55 12.11 -22.85 0.16
C PRO A 55 11.26 -22.14 1.22
N ASP A 56 11.63 -20.90 1.59
CA ASP A 56 10.88 -20.13 2.58
C ASP A 56 9.47 -19.79 2.09
N ALA A 57 9.31 -19.53 0.78
CA ALA A 57 7.99 -19.30 0.20
C ALA A 57 7.13 -20.56 0.31
N LEU A 58 7.66 -21.73 -0.10
CA LEU A 58 6.93 -23.01 0.00
C LEU A 58 6.52 -23.34 1.44
N MET A 59 7.33 -22.97 2.43
CA MET A 59 7.01 -23.18 3.84
C MET A 59 5.90 -22.27 4.37
N VAL A 60 5.76 -21.07 3.79
CA VAL A 60 4.68 -20.14 4.13
C VAL A 60 3.38 -20.55 3.42
N THR A 61 3.44 -20.80 2.11
CA THR A 61 2.25 -21.04 1.28
C THR A 61 1.74 -22.48 1.39
N GLY A 62 2.63 -23.43 1.68
CA GLY A 62 2.31 -24.87 1.65
C GLY A 62 2.04 -25.42 0.24
N ILE A 63 2.19 -24.62 -0.81
CA ILE A 63 1.94 -25.01 -2.20
C ILE A 63 3.22 -25.56 -2.80
N THR A 64 3.20 -26.80 -3.26
CA THR A 64 4.35 -27.44 -3.89
C THR A 64 4.38 -27.21 -5.42
N PRO A 65 5.57 -27.16 -6.05
CA PRO A 65 5.67 -27.10 -7.52
C PRO A 65 4.92 -28.24 -8.23
N GLN A 66 4.86 -29.41 -7.61
CA GLN A 66 4.16 -30.57 -8.16
C GLN A 66 2.65 -30.31 -8.25
N GLN A 67 2.06 -29.67 -7.23
CA GLN A 67 0.66 -29.27 -7.25
C GLN A 67 0.39 -28.24 -8.34
N THR A 68 1.25 -27.22 -8.47
CA THR A 68 1.03 -26.18 -9.49
C THR A 68 1.10 -26.73 -10.90
N VAL A 69 2.00 -27.67 -11.19
CA VAL A 69 2.11 -28.30 -12.51
C VAL A 69 0.95 -29.27 -12.79
N ALA A 70 0.45 -29.97 -11.77
CA ALA A 70 -0.64 -30.93 -11.94
C ALA A 70 -1.99 -30.27 -12.23
N ASP A 71 -2.31 -29.20 -11.49
CA ASP A 71 -3.66 -28.63 -11.44
C ASP A 71 -3.73 -27.17 -11.93
N GLY A 72 -2.57 -26.55 -12.21
CA GLY A 72 -2.49 -25.14 -12.53
C GLY A 72 -2.66 -24.77 -14.00
N TYR A 73 -3.11 -23.54 -14.23
CA TYR A 73 -3.13 -22.92 -15.54
C TYR A 73 -1.71 -22.63 -16.01
N THR A 74 -1.45 -22.73 -17.31
CA THR A 74 -0.22 -22.14 -17.85
C THR A 74 -0.21 -20.63 -17.61
N GLU A 75 0.98 -20.03 -17.51
CA GLU A 75 1.12 -18.59 -17.27
C GLU A 75 0.34 -17.75 -18.32
N ALA A 76 0.32 -18.20 -19.58
CA ALA A 76 -0.41 -17.54 -20.67
C ALA A 76 -1.94 -17.65 -20.53
N GLN A 77 -2.46 -18.82 -20.15
CA GLN A 77 -3.89 -18.98 -19.89
C GLN A 77 -4.32 -18.15 -18.67
N PHE A 78 -3.50 -18.13 -17.62
CA PHE A 78 -3.77 -17.33 -16.44
C PHE A 78 -3.76 -15.83 -16.75
N ALA A 79 -2.80 -15.35 -17.54
CA ALA A 79 -2.79 -13.96 -18.01
C ALA A 79 -4.04 -13.60 -18.82
N GLN A 80 -4.57 -14.54 -19.61
CA GLN A 80 -5.83 -14.33 -20.34
C GLN A 80 -7.04 -14.26 -19.40
N LEU A 81 -7.14 -15.19 -18.44
CA LEU A 81 -8.17 -15.21 -17.41
C LEU A 81 -8.22 -13.87 -16.64
N LEU A 82 -7.06 -13.34 -16.25
CA LEU A 82 -7.01 -12.07 -15.52
C LEU A 82 -7.57 -10.90 -16.33
N LEU A 83 -7.38 -10.87 -17.64
CA LEU A 83 -7.87 -9.77 -18.48
C LEU A 83 -9.36 -9.91 -18.84
N GLU A 84 -9.82 -11.15 -19.02
CA GLU A 84 -11.19 -11.42 -19.48
C GLU A 84 -12.20 -11.49 -18.33
N GLU A 85 -11.80 -11.96 -17.16
CA GLU A 85 -12.73 -12.28 -16.06
C GLU A 85 -12.49 -11.45 -14.78
N VAL A 86 -11.23 -11.06 -14.52
CA VAL A 86 -10.84 -10.38 -13.26
C VAL A 86 -10.76 -8.86 -13.42
N PHE A 87 -9.89 -8.37 -14.30
CA PHE A 87 -9.72 -6.95 -14.55
C PHE A 87 -10.63 -6.48 -15.69
N THR A 88 -11.93 -6.72 -15.54
CA THR A 88 -12.97 -6.22 -16.46
C THR A 88 -13.13 -4.70 -16.32
N GLU A 89 -13.86 -4.08 -17.25
CA GLU A 89 -14.19 -2.64 -17.19
C GLU A 89 -14.80 -2.23 -15.84
N ASP A 90 -14.59 -0.98 -15.43
CA ASP A 90 -15.09 -0.40 -14.18
C ASP A 90 -14.64 -1.14 -12.89
N THR A 91 -13.59 -1.97 -12.93
CA THR A 91 -13.07 -2.70 -11.76
C THR A 91 -12.06 -1.87 -10.95
N ILE A 92 -12.24 -1.82 -9.63
CA ILE A 92 -11.23 -1.38 -8.68
C ILE A 92 -10.51 -2.63 -8.17
N ALA A 93 -9.26 -2.85 -8.57
CA ALA A 93 -8.46 -3.96 -8.05
C ALA A 93 -7.93 -3.59 -6.64
N VAL A 94 -8.14 -4.49 -5.68
CA VAL A 94 -7.89 -4.24 -4.26
C VAL A 94 -7.15 -5.41 -3.65
N GLY A 95 -6.13 -5.13 -2.84
CA GLY A 95 -5.46 -6.13 -2.01
C GLY A 95 -4.92 -5.51 -0.73
N PHE A 96 -4.04 -6.26 -0.05
CA PHE A 96 -3.37 -5.81 1.16
C PHE A 96 -1.86 -5.78 0.95
N ASN A 97 -1.29 -4.60 0.71
CA ASN A 97 0.08 -4.39 0.18
C ASN A 97 0.25 -4.71 -1.32
N ASN A 98 -0.84 -4.88 -2.07
CA ASN A 98 -0.80 -5.30 -3.47
C ASN A 98 -0.03 -4.35 -4.38
N ILE A 99 -0.16 -3.03 -4.18
CA ILE A 99 0.49 -2.04 -5.04
C ILE A 99 2.03 -2.17 -5.05
N ARG A 100 2.59 -2.68 -3.96
CA ARG A 100 4.05 -2.82 -3.79
C ARG A 100 4.54 -4.24 -3.97
N PHE A 101 3.63 -5.22 -4.09
CA PHE A 101 3.95 -6.63 -4.21
C PHE A 101 3.18 -7.27 -5.37
N ASP A 102 1.91 -7.62 -5.17
CA ASP A 102 1.08 -8.38 -6.11
C ASP A 102 0.95 -7.70 -7.47
N ASP A 103 0.74 -6.39 -7.50
CA ASP A 103 0.67 -5.60 -8.73
C ASP A 103 1.96 -5.69 -9.56
N GLU A 104 3.12 -5.83 -8.91
CA GLU A 104 4.40 -5.98 -9.61
C GLU A 104 4.51 -7.37 -10.23
N PHE A 105 4.00 -8.42 -9.57
CA PHE A 105 3.86 -9.75 -10.16
C PHE A 105 2.90 -9.73 -11.37
N VAL A 106 1.74 -9.09 -11.26
CA VAL A 106 0.76 -8.95 -12.36
C VAL A 106 1.37 -8.19 -13.54
N ARG A 107 2.11 -7.10 -13.30
CA ARG A 107 2.84 -6.37 -14.37
C ARG A 107 3.83 -7.27 -15.10
N HIS A 108 4.64 -8.02 -14.36
CA HIS A 108 5.65 -8.88 -14.95
C HIS A 108 5.05 -10.11 -15.64
N LEU A 109 3.95 -10.65 -15.11
CA LEU A 109 3.12 -11.67 -15.75
C LEU A 109 2.67 -11.20 -17.14
N PHE A 110 2.03 -10.03 -17.21
CA PHE A 110 1.56 -9.48 -18.49
C PHE A 110 2.71 -9.16 -19.44
N TRP A 111 3.81 -8.60 -18.93
CA TRP A 111 5.01 -8.36 -19.73
C TRP A 111 5.57 -9.65 -20.36
N ARG A 112 5.70 -10.73 -19.59
CA ARG A 112 6.17 -12.04 -20.09
C ARG A 112 5.23 -12.67 -21.12
N ASN A 113 3.93 -12.39 -20.99
CA ASN A 113 2.87 -12.98 -21.82
C ASN A 113 2.36 -12.03 -22.92
N PHE A 114 3.18 -11.05 -23.32
CA PHE A 114 2.89 -10.13 -24.44
C PHE A 114 1.54 -9.40 -24.28
N ARG A 115 1.23 -8.97 -23.06
CA ARG A 115 0.10 -8.09 -22.73
C ARG A 115 0.63 -6.75 -22.21
N ASP A 116 -0.17 -5.70 -22.32
CA ASP A 116 0.22 -4.41 -21.74
C ASP A 116 0.30 -4.51 -20.20
N PRO A 117 1.44 -4.19 -19.56
CA PRO A 117 1.60 -4.36 -18.12
C PRO A 117 0.75 -3.43 -17.25
N TYR A 118 0.11 -2.41 -17.83
CA TYR A 118 -0.47 -1.30 -17.08
C TYR A 118 -1.95 -1.04 -17.39
N GLU A 119 -2.44 -1.31 -18.61
CA GLU A 119 -3.82 -0.98 -19.01
C GLU A 119 -4.90 -1.54 -18.07
N TRP A 120 -4.68 -2.74 -17.53
CA TRP A 120 -5.55 -3.39 -16.54
C TRP A 120 -5.84 -2.52 -15.30
N SER A 121 -5.00 -1.51 -15.01
CA SER A 121 -5.06 -0.71 -13.79
C SER A 121 -5.67 0.69 -13.95
N TRP A 122 -5.99 1.13 -15.16
CA TRP A 122 -6.46 2.50 -15.40
C TRP A 122 -7.42 2.67 -16.59
N ARG A 123 -7.38 1.78 -17.57
CA ARG A 123 -8.17 1.89 -18.79
C ARG A 123 -9.63 1.50 -18.53
N ASP A 124 -10.58 2.10 -19.24
CA ASP A 124 -12.01 1.76 -19.20
C ASP A 124 -12.59 1.76 -17.76
N GLY A 125 -12.33 2.83 -17.01
CA GLY A 125 -12.86 3.02 -15.66
C GLY A 125 -12.17 2.21 -14.56
N ARG A 126 -11.15 1.41 -14.90
CA ARG A 126 -10.38 0.62 -13.94
C ARG A 126 -9.55 1.50 -13.02
N SER A 127 -9.32 1.03 -11.80
CA SER A 127 -8.40 1.68 -10.85
C SER A 127 -7.84 0.65 -9.86
N ARG A 128 -6.97 1.09 -8.96
CA ARG A 128 -6.38 0.23 -7.92
C ARG A 128 -6.45 0.89 -6.56
N TRP A 129 -6.51 0.07 -5.52
CA TRP A 129 -6.50 0.50 -4.13
C TRP A 129 -5.73 -0.51 -3.28
N ASP A 130 -5.17 -0.06 -2.16
CA ASP A 130 -4.36 -0.89 -1.25
C ASP A 130 -4.76 -0.59 0.19
N LEU A 131 -5.30 -1.60 0.87
CA LEU A 131 -5.89 -1.44 2.19
C LEU A 131 -4.85 -1.31 3.29
N LEU A 132 -3.58 -1.65 3.06
CA LEU A 132 -2.57 -1.58 4.10
C LEU A 132 -2.36 -0.14 4.59
N ASP A 133 -2.27 0.83 3.68
CA ASP A 133 -2.12 2.24 4.07
C ASP A 133 -3.46 2.84 4.56
N VAL A 134 -4.62 2.31 4.14
CA VAL A 134 -5.94 2.65 4.68
C VAL A 134 -6.05 2.24 6.15
N VAL A 135 -5.67 1.00 6.46
CA VAL A 135 -5.63 0.43 7.81
C VAL A 135 -4.68 1.23 8.71
N ARG A 136 -3.48 1.55 8.21
CA ARG A 136 -2.52 2.38 8.94
C ARG A 136 -3.09 3.76 9.27
N MET A 137 -3.70 4.43 8.30
CA MET A 137 -4.24 5.78 8.51
C MET A 137 -5.47 5.75 9.43
N THR A 138 -6.32 4.74 9.30
CA THR A 138 -7.47 4.52 10.20
C THR A 138 -6.98 4.36 11.63
N ARG A 139 -6.02 3.47 11.87
CA ARG A 139 -5.43 3.28 13.20
C ARG A 139 -4.75 4.55 13.73
N ALA A 140 -4.09 5.31 12.87
CA ALA A 140 -3.39 6.53 13.28
C ALA A 140 -4.37 7.65 13.67
N LEU A 141 -5.41 7.89 12.87
CA LEU A 141 -6.25 9.08 12.97
C LEU A 141 -7.63 8.81 13.57
N ARG A 142 -8.23 7.66 13.29
CA ARG A 142 -9.61 7.31 13.66
C ARG A 142 -9.69 5.85 14.15
N PRO A 143 -9.02 5.52 15.26
CA PRO A 143 -8.94 4.14 15.74
C PRO A 143 -10.25 3.61 16.34
N ASP A 144 -11.15 4.51 16.74
CA ASP A 144 -12.33 4.18 17.54
C ASP A 144 -13.24 3.16 16.84
N GLY A 145 -13.77 2.22 17.62
CA GLY A 145 -14.67 1.18 17.12
C GLY A 145 -14.00 -0.04 16.49
N ILE A 146 -12.67 -0.05 16.38
CA ILE A 146 -11.86 -1.17 15.89
C ILE A 146 -10.84 -1.58 16.97
N GLN A 147 -10.73 -2.87 17.26
CA GLN A 147 -9.70 -3.40 18.13
C GLN A 147 -8.40 -3.56 17.33
N TRP A 148 -7.32 -2.93 17.82
CA TRP A 148 -6.03 -2.91 17.11
C TRP A 148 -5.04 -3.85 17.78
N PRO A 149 -4.50 -4.85 17.06
CA PRO A 149 -3.61 -5.83 17.66
C PRO A 149 -2.27 -5.22 18.08
N VAL A 150 -1.77 -5.67 19.24
CA VAL A 150 -0.47 -5.29 19.80
C VAL A 150 0.32 -6.56 20.09
N VAL A 151 1.56 -6.62 19.61
CA VAL A 151 2.50 -7.72 19.86
C VAL A 151 3.78 -7.13 20.45
N ASP A 152 4.20 -7.63 21.61
CA ASP A 152 5.38 -7.14 22.36
C ASP A 152 5.36 -5.61 22.57
N GLY A 153 4.18 -5.07 22.91
CA GLY A 153 3.96 -3.64 23.11
C GLY A 153 3.93 -2.79 21.83
N LYS A 154 4.07 -3.41 20.65
CA LYS A 154 4.06 -2.72 19.35
C LYS A 154 2.78 -3.02 18.57
N ALA A 155 2.10 -1.96 18.14
CA ALA A 155 0.90 -2.08 17.32
C ALA A 155 1.24 -2.66 15.94
N THR A 156 0.52 -3.71 15.52
CA THR A 156 0.72 -4.38 14.22
C THR A 156 -0.46 -4.10 13.28
N ASN A 157 -0.23 -4.29 11.98
CA ASN A 157 -1.26 -4.20 10.94
C ASN A 157 -1.43 -5.54 10.21
N ARG A 158 -1.03 -6.63 10.86
CA ARG A 158 -1.15 -7.99 10.33
C ARG A 158 -2.62 -8.38 10.22
N LEU A 159 -3.06 -8.78 9.02
CA LEU A 159 -4.48 -9.00 8.71
C LEU A 159 -5.08 -10.11 9.58
N GLU A 160 -4.31 -11.18 9.81
CA GLU A 160 -4.67 -12.32 10.65
C GLU A 160 -4.90 -11.92 12.12
N LEU A 161 -4.21 -10.89 12.60
CA LEU A 161 -4.39 -10.39 13.96
C LEU A 161 -5.52 -9.37 14.05
N ILE A 162 -5.72 -8.53 13.03
CA ILE A 162 -6.85 -7.59 13.01
C ILE A 162 -8.16 -8.36 13.01
N THR A 163 -8.29 -9.37 12.15
CA THR A 163 -9.48 -10.23 12.09
C THR A 163 -9.77 -10.89 13.44
N LYS A 164 -8.77 -11.55 14.03
CA LYS A 164 -8.88 -12.19 15.34
C LYS A 164 -9.35 -11.25 16.46
N GLU A 165 -8.75 -10.07 16.59
CA GLU A 165 -9.11 -9.11 17.65
C GLU A 165 -10.52 -8.51 17.48
N ASN A 166 -11.07 -8.55 16.27
CA ASN A 166 -12.41 -8.03 15.97
C ASN A 166 -13.47 -9.12 15.80
N GLY A 167 -13.16 -10.37 16.15
CA GLY A 167 -14.11 -11.48 16.10
C GLY A 167 -14.52 -11.87 14.68
N ILE A 168 -13.67 -11.59 13.69
CA ILE A 168 -13.86 -11.99 12.29
C ILE A 168 -13.19 -13.36 12.13
N ASP A 169 -13.92 -14.31 11.54
CA ASP A 169 -13.40 -15.65 11.31
C ASP A 169 -12.29 -15.62 10.26
N HIS A 170 -11.22 -16.37 10.51
CA HIS A 170 -10.06 -16.48 9.63
C HIS A 170 -9.57 -17.93 9.69
N MET A 171 -10.24 -18.79 8.93
CA MET A 171 -10.12 -20.25 9.04
C MET A 171 -8.72 -20.78 8.70
N LYS A 172 -8.07 -20.24 7.65
CA LYS A 172 -6.70 -20.65 7.24
C LYS A 172 -5.90 -19.44 6.76
N ALA A 173 -5.12 -18.83 7.65
CA ALA A 173 -4.14 -17.82 7.25
C ALA A 173 -3.12 -18.41 6.26
N HIS A 174 -2.71 -17.63 5.25
CA HIS A 174 -1.81 -18.05 4.17
C HIS A 174 -2.44 -19.07 3.20
N ASP A 175 -3.76 -18.99 3.04
CA ASP A 175 -4.49 -19.46 1.86
C ASP A 175 -5.07 -18.22 1.19
N ALA A 176 -4.70 -17.97 -0.07
CA ALA A 176 -5.03 -16.72 -0.76
C ALA A 176 -6.53 -16.38 -0.73
N LEU A 177 -7.43 -17.38 -0.75
CA LEU A 177 -8.87 -17.12 -0.71
C LEU A 177 -9.33 -16.70 0.69
N SER A 178 -8.85 -17.37 1.74
CA SER A 178 -9.11 -16.98 3.13
C SER A 178 -8.59 -15.57 3.42
N ASP A 179 -7.42 -15.20 2.90
CA ASP A 179 -6.87 -13.85 3.05
C ASP A 179 -7.70 -12.79 2.32
N VAL A 180 -8.28 -13.13 1.16
CA VAL A 180 -9.23 -12.26 0.42
C VAL A 180 -10.53 -12.06 1.19
N GLU A 181 -11.12 -13.11 1.76
CA GLU A 181 -12.34 -13.02 2.57
C GLU A 181 -12.10 -12.16 3.83
N ALA A 182 -11.00 -12.42 4.54
CA ALA A 182 -10.55 -11.61 5.67
C ALA A 182 -10.37 -10.13 5.30
N LEU A 183 -9.80 -9.85 4.12
CA LEU A 183 -9.59 -8.50 3.63
C LEU A 183 -10.92 -7.78 3.35
N ILE A 184 -11.91 -8.46 2.74
CA ILE A 184 -13.25 -7.92 2.51
C ILE A 184 -13.90 -7.57 3.85
N ASP A 185 -13.81 -8.45 4.84
CA ASP A 185 -14.40 -8.23 6.17
C ASP A 185 -13.74 -7.09 6.93
N VAL A 186 -12.41 -6.97 6.88
CA VAL A 186 -11.69 -5.80 7.46
C VAL A 186 -12.06 -4.52 6.72
N THR A 187 -12.23 -4.57 5.40
CA THR A 187 -12.68 -3.41 4.62
C THR A 187 -14.09 -2.98 5.04
N ARG A 188 -14.99 -3.95 5.26
CA ARG A 188 -16.34 -3.71 5.78
C ARG A 188 -16.32 -3.12 7.18
N LEU A 189 -15.48 -3.65 8.06
CA LEU A 189 -15.28 -3.11 9.40
C LEU A 189 -14.85 -1.64 9.38
N ILE A 190 -13.89 -1.27 8.52
CA ILE A 190 -13.44 0.12 8.38
C ILE A 190 -14.56 1.00 7.83
N ARG A 191 -15.28 0.55 6.80
CA ARG A 191 -16.42 1.28 6.24
C ARG A 191 -17.50 1.53 7.30
N ASP A 192 -17.84 0.52 8.08
CA ASP A 192 -18.96 0.61 9.03
C ASP A 192 -18.59 1.43 10.28
N LYS A 193 -17.34 1.36 10.75
CA LYS A 193 -16.86 2.10 11.93
C LYS A 193 -16.37 3.50 11.61
N GLN A 194 -15.78 3.71 10.43
CA GLN A 194 -15.16 4.95 10.01
C GLN A 194 -15.57 5.35 8.57
N PRO A 195 -16.88 5.49 8.28
CA PRO A 195 -17.39 5.67 6.91
C PRO A 195 -16.83 6.89 6.19
N GLN A 196 -16.72 8.03 6.89
CA GLN A 196 -16.18 9.25 6.31
C GLN A 196 -14.71 9.09 5.87
N LEU A 197 -13.90 8.40 6.69
CA LEU A 197 -12.49 8.15 6.35
C LEU A 197 -12.37 7.14 5.21
N TYR A 198 -13.21 6.09 5.22
CA TYR A 198 -13.30 5.11 4.14
C TYR A 198 -13.61 5.78 2.80
N GLU A 199 -14.69 6.56 2.72
CA GLU A 199 -15.10 7.27 1.49
C GLU A 199 -14.01 8.23 1.02
N TYR A 200 -13.42 8.97 1.95
CA TYR A 200 -12.33 9.88 1.66
C TYR A 200 -11.12 9.16 1.05
N LEU A 201 -10.65 8.08 1.68
CA LEU A 201 -9.48 7.33 1.20
C LEU A 201 -9.75 6.55 -0.09
N LEU A 202 -10.98 6.08 -0.28
CA LEU A 202 -11.42 5.49 -1.53
C LEU A 202 -11.30 6.51 -2.67
N LYS A 203 -11.75 7.76 -2.45
CA LYS A 203 -11.58 8.85 -3.42
C LYS A 203 -10.10 9.18 -3.67
N MET A 204 -9.28 9.22 -2.61
CA MET A 204 -7.85 9.55 -2.70
C MET A 204 -7.01 8.48 -3.42
N ARG A 205 -7.58 7.36 -3.85
CA ARG A 205 -6.91 6.41 -4.76
C ARG A 205 -6.60 7.02 -6.14
N ASP A 206 -7.41 8.00 -6.57
CA ASP A 206 -7.18 8.70 -7.84
C ASP A 206 -6.01 9.68 -7.69
N LYS A 207 -4.97 9.46 -8.51
CA LYS A 207 -3.78 10.31 -8.57
C LYS A 207 -4.12 11.79 -8.75
N LYS A 208 -5.19 12.15 -9.47
CA LYS A 208 -5.60 13.54 -9.69
C LYS A 208 -6.11 14.19 -8.41
N GLU A 209 -6.81 13.45 -7.55
CA GLU A 209 -7.25 13.94 -6.24
C GLU A 209 -6.06 14.15 -5.31
N VAL A 210 -5.12 13.20 -5.30
CA VAL A 210 -3.85 13.34 -4.55
C VAL A 210 -3.07 14.57 -5.03
N GLN A 211 -2.97 14.79 -6.35
CA GLN A 211 -2.28 15.95 -6.92
C GLN A 211 -2.93 17.28 -6.56
N ARG A 212 -4.26 17.33 -6.35
CA ARG A 212 -4.91 18.57 -5.87
C ARG A 212 -4.50 18.90 -4.43
N LEU A 213 -4.42 17.88 -3.57
CA LEU A 213 -3.99 18.06 -2.18
C LEU A 213 -2.49 18.34 -2.06
N VAL A 214 -1.67 17.56 -2.78
CA VAL A 214 -0.22 17.60 -2.74
C VAL A 214 0.27 18.17 -4.07
N ASN A 215 0.55 19.46 -4.10
CA ASN A 215 1.08 20.14 -5.28
C ASN A 215 2.23 21.10 -4.92
N LEU A 216 2.98 21.49 -5.94
CA LEU A 216 4.15 22.36 -5.79
C LEU A 216 3.84 23.85 -6.05
N ASP A 217 2.68 24.17 -6.63
CA ASP A 217 2.27 25.54 -6.94
C ASP A 217 1.80 26.28 -5.68
N ASN A 218 1.06 25.57 -4.81
CA ASN A 218 0.63 26.00 -3.50
C ASN A 218 1.05 24.95 -2.46
N LYS A 219 2.33 25.01 -2.06
CA LYS A 219 2.92 24.07 -1.10
C LYS A 219 2.27 24.23 0.27
N GLN A 220 1.49 23.24 0.68
CA GLN A 220 0.86 23.20 2.00
C GLN A 220 1.25 21.91 2.74
N PRO A 221 1.40 21.96 4.08
CA PRO A 221 1.53 20.76 4.88
C PRO A 221 0.28 19.87 4.77
N PHE A 222 0.49 18.56 4.79
CA PHE A 222 -0.58 17.56 4.71
C PHE A 222 -0.22 16.34 5.56
N VAL A 223 -1.23 15.57 5.98
CA VAL A 223 -1.00 14.31 6.70
C VAL A 223 -0.66 13.23 5.69
N TYR A 224 0.39 12.45 5.97
CA TYR A 224 0.83 11.35 5.12
C TYR A 224 1.11 10.10 5.94
N THR A 225 0.48 8.99 5.56
CA THR A 225 0.73 7.66 6.13
C THR A 225 1.52 6.81 5.13
N SER A 226 2.58 6.17 5.61
CA SER A 226 3.41 5.27 4.81
C SER A 226 4.18 4.29 5.69
N GLY A 227 4.32 3.04 5.24
CA GLY A 227 5.16 2.04 5.91
C GLY A 227 6.63 2.45 6.12
N ARG A 228 7.12 3.47 5.41
CA ARG A 228 8.46 4.04 5.55
C ARG A 228 8.65 4.93 6.79
N PHE A 229 7.57 5.46 7.37
CA PHE A 229 7.67 6.24 8.60
C PHE A 229 7.82 5.31 9.83
N ASP A 230 8.20 5.87 10.97
CA ASP A 230 8.40 5.06 12.18
C ASP A 230 7.07 4.47 12.68
N ALA A 231 7.15 3.27 13.25
CA ALA A 231 6.01 2.65 13.94
C ALA A 231 5.62 3.42 15.21
N GLU A 232 6.58 4.09 15.87
CA GLU A 232 6.33 4.95 17.03
C GLU A 232 5.27 6.02 16.73
N TYR A 233 5.29 6.60 15.53
CA TYR A 233 4.34 7.63 15.10
C TYR A 233 3.18 7.05 14.27
N HIS A 234 2.80 5.80 14.53
CA HIS A 234 1.74 5.11 13.80
C HIS A 234 1.90 5.13 12.27
N LYS A 235 3.14 5.10 11.77
CA LYS A 235 3.45 5.19 10.33
C LYS A 235 2.92 6.47 9.66
N THR A 236 2.73 7.55 10.42
CA THR A 236 2.07 8.77 9.96
C THR A 236 2.84 10.02 10.39
N THR A 237 2.86 11.04 9.53
CA THR A 237 3.46 12.34 9.83
C THR A 237 2.71 13.50 9.15
N VAL A 238 3.11 14.73 9.48
CA VAL A 238 2.82 15.91 8.66
C VAL A 238 3.96 16.09 7.66
N ALA A 239 3.66 15.91 6.38
CA ALA A 239 4.59 16.04 5.29
C ALA A 239 4.44 17.40 4.58
N PHE A 240 5.52 17.87 3.96
CA PHE A 240 5.55 19.10 3.17
C PHE A 240 6.09 18.85 1.76
N PRO A 241 5.42 19.29 0.69
CA PRO A 241 5.90 19.08 -0.67
C PRO A 241 7.08 20.01 -0.99
N LEU A 242 8.27 19.44 -1.22
CA LEU A 242 9.49 20.22 -1.47
C LEU A 242 9.68 20.55 -2.93
N THR A 243 9.77 19.52 -3.77
CA THR A 243 10.18 19.65 -5.18
C THR A 243 9.69 18.47 -6.01
N ALA A 244 9.82 18.59 -7.33
CA ALA A 244 9.50 17.51 -8.26
C ALA A 244 10.45 16.33 -8.05
N GLY A 245 9.88 15.13 -8.02
CA GLY A 245 10.58 13.85 -8.00
C GLY A 245 10.63 13.20 -9.39
N LYS A 246 10.99 11.93 -9.43
CA LYS A 246 11.05 11.17 -10.69
C LYS A 246 9.65 10.95 -11.26
N ASN A 247 9.54 10.88 -12.58
CA ASN A 247 8.28 10.54 -13.28
C ASN A 247 7.09 11.44 -12.88
N GLY A 248 7.34 12.71 -12.55
CA GLY A 248 6.30 13.65 -12.13
C GLY A 248 5.76 13.41 -10.71
N ASN A 249 6.43 12.58 -9.91
CA ASN A 249 6.18 12.42 -8.47
C ASN A 249 6.65 13.65 -7.69
N VAL A 250 6.49 13.63 -6.37
CA VAL A 250 6.91 14.73 -5.50
C VAL A 250 7.80 14.23 -4.38
N VAL A 251 8.88 14.96 -4.11
CA VAL A 251 9.70 14.75 -2.92
C VAL A 251 9.07 15.52 -1.78
N VAL A 252 8.78 14.83 -0.69
CA VAL A 252 8.14 15.38 0.50
C VAL A 252 9.09 15.32 1.68
N TYR A 253 8.99 16.29 2.58
CA TYR A 253 9.78 16.41 3.81
C TYR A 253 8.91 16.06 5.01
N ASP A 254 9.45 15.32 5.98
CA ASP A 254 8.81 15.06 7.27
C ASP A 254 8.99 16.26 8.21
N LEU A 255 7.93 17.06 8.41
CA LEU A 255 7.99 18.28 9.24
C LEU A 255 8.18 18.00 10.73
N ARG A 256 8.23 16.74 11.18
CA ARG A 256 8.64 16.40 12.55
C ARG A 256 10.12 16.75 12.79
N ILE A 257 10.95 16.70 11.75
CA ILE A 257 12.40 16.87 11.86
C ILE A 257 12.80 18.31 11.53
N ASP A 258 13.72 18.88 12.31
CA ASP A 258 14.22 20.24 12.07
C ASP A 258 15.01 20.32 10.75
N PRO A 259 14.63 21.19 9.80
CA PRO A 259 15.32 21.35 8.53
C PRO A 259 16.65 22.09 8.61
N THR A 260 16.92 22.83 9.68
CA THR A 260 18.11 23.69 9.84
C THR A 260 19.44 23.00 9.53
N PRO A 261 19.69 21.73 9.91
CA PRO A 261 20.94 21.04 9.59
C PRO A 261 21.13 20.75 8.09
N PHE A 262 20.08 20.87 7.27
CA PHE A 262 20.10 20.47 5.86
C PHE A 262 20.03 21.65 4.87
N ILE A 263 19.51 22.82 5.28
CA ILE A 263 19.23 23.94 4.37
C ILE A 263 20.48 24.51 3.68
N ASN A 264 21.66 24.41 4.31
CA ASN A 264 22.92 24.94 3.79
C ASN A 264 23.81 23.87 3.15
N LEU A 265 23.35 22.60 3.11
CA LEU A 265 24.12 21.52 2.50
C LEU A 265 24.10 21.66 0.98
N ASP A 266 25.24 21.40 0.36
CA ASP A 266 25.31 21.37 -1.10
C ASP A 266 24.67 20.10 -1.69
N SER A 267 24.54 20.05 -3.01
CA SER A 267 23.90 18.93 -3.70
C SER A 267 24.64 17.59 -3.51
N LYS A 268 25.96 17.60 -3.31
CA LYS A 268 26.75 16.39 -3.07
C LYS A 268 26.54 15.88 -1.65
N GLU A 269 26.49 16.76 -0.68
CA GLU A 269 26.21 16.43 0.72
C GLU A 269 24.79 15.88 0.90
N LEU A 270 23.80 16.51 0.26
CA LEU A 270 22.42 16.02 0.23
C LEU A 270 22.32 14.66 -0.46
N ALA A 271 23.00 14.48 -1.61
CA ALA A 271 23.02 13.19 -2.31
C ALA A 271 23.64 12.09 -1.46
N LYS A 272 24.74 12.35 -0.74
CA LYS A 272 25.36 11.39 0.17
C LYS A 272 24.39 10.93 1.26
N LYS A 273 23.60 11.85 1.82
CA LYS A 273 22.56 11.50 2.81
C LYS A 273 21.38 10.74 2.20
N MET A 274 20.91 11.16 1.02
CA MET A 274 19.74 10.57 0.35
C MET A 274 20.00 9.13 -0.11
N TYR A 275 21.21 8.89 -0.64
CA TYR A 275 21.62 7.61 -1.22
C TYR A 275 22.52 6.77 -0.29
N ALA A 276 22.59 7.14 1.00
CA ALA A 276 23.37 6.40 1.99
C ALA A 276 22.96 4.92 2.03
N THR A 277 23.94 4.02 2.10
CA THR A 277 23.72 2.57 2.19
C THR A 277 23.07 2.20 3.52
N TRP A 278 22.64 0.94 3.64
CA TRP A 278 22.11 0.45 4.90
C TRP A 278 23.17 0.53 6.01
N GLU A 279 24.42 0.12 5.76
CA GLU A 279 25.48 0.21 6.77
C GLU A 279 25.76 1.66 7.20
N GLU A 280 25.83 2.60 6.24
CA GLU A 280 26.06 4.02 6.53
C GLU A 280 24.95 4.61 7.41
N ARG A 281 23.71 4.17 7.20
CA ARG A 281 22.56 4.60 8.01
C ARG A 281 22.59 4.06 9.44
N GLN A 282 23.30 2.95 9.69
CA GLN A 282 23.48 2.38 11.04
C GLN A 282 24.66 3.01 11.79
N ALA A 283 25.48 3.84 11.12
CA ALA A 283 26.60 4.50 11.76
C ALA A 283 26.12 5.47 12.86
N GLU A 284 26.86 5.51 13.98
CA GLU A 284 26.56 6.41 15.09
C GLU A 284 26.56 7.87 14.63
N GLY A 285 25.52 8.63 15.01
CA GLY A 285 25.37 10.04 14.63
C GLY A 285 24.96 10.28 13.17
N PHE A 286 24.67 9.24 12.38
CA PHE A 286 24.13 9.44 11.04
C PHE A 286 22.72 10.07 11.12
N VAL A 287 22.58 11.25 10.53
CA VAL A 287 21.28 11.90 10.34
C VAL A 287 20.90 11.84 8.88
N GLY A 288 19.93 10.98 8.57
CA GLY A 288 19.34 10.85 7.24
C GLY A 288 18.57 12.10 6.85
N LEU A 289 18.56 12.41 5.55
CA LEU A 289 17.71 13.46 5.03
C LEU A 289 16.24 13.00 5.17
N PRO A 290 15.38 13.71 5.93
CA PRO A 290 14.03 13.24 6.27
C PRO A 290 13.06 13.52 5.12
N THR A 291 13.39 12.96 3.96
CA THR A 291 12.65 13.12 2.71
C THR A 291 12.23 11.78 2.15
N LYS A 292 11.13 11.79 1.41
CA LYS A 292 10.59 10.62 0.74
C LYS A 292 9.97 11.03 -0.59
N GLU A 293 10.14 10.19 -1.61
CA GLU A 293 9.33 10.33 -2.82
C GLU A 293 7.91 9.79 -2.57
N LEU A 294 6.91 10.65 -2.75
CA LEU A 294 5.49 10.31 -2.80
C LEU A 294 5.11 10.06 -4.25
N GLN A 295 4.57 8.86 -4.51
CA GLN A 295 4.24 8.41 -5.85
C GLN A 295 2.72 8.46 -6.04
N TYR A 296 2.25 9.38 -6.89
CA TYR A 296 0.81 9.64 -7.04
C TYR A 296 0.02 8.42 -7.53
N ASN A 297 0.64 7.57 -8.34
CA ASN A 297 0.02 6.38 -8.93
C ASN A 297 0.07 5.13 -8.03
N ARG A 298 0.51 5.26 -6.78
CA ARG A 298 0.59 4.18 -5.79
C ARG A 298 -0.37 4.37 -4.62
N ALA A 299 -1.54 4.98 -4.90
CA ALA A 299 -2.63 5.25 -3.95
C ALA A 299 -2.14 5.67 -2.55
N PRO A 300 -1.30 6.71 -2.43
CA PRO A 300 -0.76 7.12 -1.14
C PRO A 300 -1.89 7.59 -0.21
N ALA A 301 -1.92 7.09 1.02
CA ALA A 301 -2.86 7.56 2.03
C ALA A 301 -2.43 8.94 2.54
N VAL A 302 -3.07 9.99 2.03
CA VAL A 302 -2.84 11.39 2.40
C VAL A 302 -4.15 12.05 2.80
N ALA A 303 -4.08 13.03 3.71
CA ALA A 303 -5.23 13.80 4.15
C ALA A 303 -4.88 15.28 4.40
N PRO A 304 -5.84 16.23 4.37
CA PRO A 304 -5.58 17.62 4.69
C PRO A 304 -5.17 17.78 6.15
N LEU A 305 -4.37 18.80 6.47
CA LEU A 305 -3.88 19.02 7.83
C LEU A 305 -5.00 19.09 8.89
N GLY A 306 -6.16 19.63 8.51
CA GLY A 306 -7.32 19.80 9.39
C GLY A 306 -7.87 18.51 10.00
N VAL A 307 -7.54 17.32 9.47
CA VAL A 307 -7.96 16.04 10.07
C VAL A 307 -7.35 15.79 11.45
N LEU A 308 -6.22 16.44 11.76
CA LEU A 308 -5.55 16.35 13.06
C LEU A 308 -6.25 17.17 14.15
N GLU A 309 -7.10 18.14 13.77
CA GLU A 309 -7.89 18.94 14.71
C GLU A 309 -9.03 18.18 15.36
N GLN A 310 -9.38 17.03 14.79
CA GLN A 310 -10.45 16.19 15.32
C GLN A 310 -9.85 15.11 16.22
N GLY A 311 -10.47 14.92 17.39
CA GLY A 311 -10.00 13.97 18.38
C GLY A 311 -8.59 14.31 18.87
N ASP A 312 -7.77 13.28 19.07
CA ASP A 312 -6.41 13.40 19.60
C ASP A 312 -5.33 13.35 18.50
N GLY A 313 -5.67 13.77 17.27
CA GLY A 313 -4.87 13.53 16.07
C GLY A 313 -3.40 13.98 16.18
N TRP A 314 -3.15 15.18 16.70
CA TRP A 314 -1.80 15.73 16.90
C TRP A 314 -0.95 14.88 17.86
N ASN A 315 -1.48 14.54 19.03
CA ASN A 315 -0.76 13.75 20.04
C ASN A 315 -0.53 12.32 19.57
N ARG A 316 -1.48 11.72 18.85
CA ARG A 316 -1.36 10.35 18.31
C ARG A 316 -0.19 10.17 17.36
N ILE A 317 0.20 11.21 16.63
CA ILE A 317 1.36 11.15 15.73
C ILE A 317 2.58 11.92 16.28
N SER A 318 2.54 12.30 17.55
CA SER A 318 3.60 13.00 18.30
C SER A 318 4.19 14.20 17.55
N ILE A 319 3.33 15.12 17.12
CA ILE A 319 3.74 16.39 16.51
C ILE A 319 2.73 17.48 16.88
N ASP A 320 3.18 18.73 16.95
CA ASP A 320 2.34 19.89 17.24
C ASP A 320 2.39 20.94 16.11
N LYS A 321 1.45 21.89 16.15
CA LYS A 321 1.30 22.94 15.13
C LYS A 321 2.48 23.92 15.09
N GLU A 322 3.07 24.23 16.24
CA GLU A 322 4.18 25.18 16.33
C GLU A 322 5.42 24.60 15.63
N THR A 323 5.71 23.32 15.88
CA THR A 323 6.76 22.56 15.18
C THR A 323 6.53 22.55 13.67
N VAL A 324 5.30 22.24 13.23
CA VAL A 324 4.93 22.24 11.80
C VAL A 324 5.15 23.60 11.15
N GLU A 325 4.63 24.68 11.73
CA GLU A 325 4.75 26.02 11.14
C GLU A 325 6.20 26.55 11.21
N LYS A 326 6.94 26.26 12.28
CA LYS A 326 8.36 26.61 12.40
C LYS A 326 9.18 25.95 11.29
N HIS A 327 9.08 24.63 11.14
CA HIS A 327 9.87 23.89 10.15
C HIS A 327 9.46 24.22 8.72
N LYS A 328 8.17 24.40 8.46
CA LYS A 328 7.67 24.93 7.18
C LYS A 328 8.26 26.31 6.85
N SER A 329 8.30 27.22 7.82
CA SER A 329 8.84 28.57 7.63
C SER A 329 10.33 28.54 7.28
N ILE A 330 11.11 27.65 7.92
CA ILE A 330 12.52 27.46 7.58
C ILE A 330 12.67 26.94 6.14
N LEU A 331 11.86 25.96 5.73
CA LEU A 331 11.91 25.39 4.38
C LEU A 331 11.46 26.37 3.28
N LEU A 332 10.60 27.34 3.61
CA LEU A 332 10.15 28.38 2.68
C LEU A 332 11.08 29.60 2.64
N GLY A 333 11.86 29.82 3.70
CA GLY A 333 12.81 30.92 3.82
C GLY A 333 14.21 30.61 3.29
N ALA A 334 14.53 29.33 3.12
CA ALA A 334 15.72 28.84 2.40
C ALA A 334 15.45 28.79 0.89
#